data_AF-A0AA96PUN8-F1
#
_entry.id   AF-A0AA96PUN8-F1
#
_cell.length_a   1.000
_cell.length_b   1.000
_cell.length_c   1.000
_cell.angle_alpha   90.00
_cell.angle_beta   90.00
_cell.angle_gamma   90.00
#
_symmetry.space_group_name_H-M   'P 1'
#
loop_
_entity.id
_entity.type
_entity.pdbx_description
1 polymer ?
#
loop_
_entity_poly.entity_id
_entity_poly.type
_entity_poly.pdbx_seq_one_letter_code
_entity_poly.pdbx_strand_id
1 'polypeptide(L)'
;MTGNIWRKEKEDRQDEEELKNIGQFFRGTLRFGQVLESETGIVIIGDVEPGAQVIARGSVVVIGHLKGTVYAQSPEPGEAFVAALYMEPELIRIGMYTRKSRVKRSGGPMRPKMCRVKNDRLCFETIHGTNLLEE
;
A
#
# COMPACT_ATOMS: atom_id res chain seq x y z
N MET A 1 16.40 25.23 33.26
CA MET A 1 15.84 25.03 31.91
C MET A 1 14.56 24.23 32.05
N THR A 2 13.44 24.89 32.30
CA THR A 2 12.12 24.25 32.38
C THR A 2 11.52 24.30 30.98
N GLY A 3 11.55 23.17 30.27
CA GLY A 3 10.79 23.03 29.03
C GLY A 3 9.29 23.09 29.31
N ASN A 4 8.54 23.80 28.48
CA ASN A 4 7.10 23.98 28.66
C ASN A 4 6.34 22.67 28.42
N ILE A 5 5.93 22.03 29.51
CA ILE A 5 5.20 20.73 29.55
C ILE A 5 3.92 20.77 28.70
N TRP A 6 3.19 21.88 28.71
CA TRP A 6 1.91 22.07 28.00
C TRP A 6 2.00 22.05 26.46
N ARG A 7 3.19 22.31 25.89
CA ARG A 7 3.39 22.29 24.43
C ARG A 7 3.53 20.86 23.93
N LYS A 8 4.28 20.05 24.69
CA LYS A 8 4.56 18.66 24.37
C LYS A 8 3.30 17.80 24.41
N GLU A 9 2.46 17.95 25.42
CA GLU A 9 1.17 17.22 25.51
C GLU A 9 0.20 17.49 24.35
N LYS A 10 0.28 18.69 23.73
CA LYS A 10 -0.54 19.03 22.56
C LYS A 10 0.01 18.43 21.27
N GLU A 11 1.34 18.41 21.11
CA GLU A 11 2.02 17.73 20.00
C GLU A 11 1.79 16.21 20.08
N ASP A 12 2.02 15.59 21.24
CA ASP A 12 1.82 14.14 21.44
C ASP A 12 0.37 13.70 21.12
N ARG A 13 -0.63 14.51 21.50
CA ARG A 13 -2.05 14.23 21.20
C ARG A 13 -2.42 14.41 19.73
N GLN A 14 -1.77 15.36 19.06
CA GLN A 14 -1.95 15.61 17.62
C GLN A 14 -1.37 14.42 16.81
N ASP A 15 -0.18 13.96 17.19
CA ASP A 15 0.48 12.80 16.58
C ASP A 15 -0.36 11.52 16.77
N GLU A 16 -0.98 11.32 17.94
CA GLU A 16 -1.90 10.19 18.17
C GLU A 16 -3.16 10.23 17.28
N GLU A 17 -3.72 11.42 17.02
CA GLU A 17 -4.88 11.58 16.13
C GLU A 17 -4.52 11.39 14.65
N GLU A 18 -3.32 11.82 14.23
CA GLU A 18 -2.79 11.52 12.90
C GLU A 18 -2.54 10.02 12.73
N LEU A 19 -1.92 9.37 13.72
CA LEU A 19 -1.71 7.91 13.74
C LEU A 19 -3.01 7.12 13.66
N LYS A 20 -4.10 7.59 14.27
CA LYS A 20 -5.43 6.97 14.15
C LYS A 20 -6.00 6.99 12.74
N ASN A 21 -5.54 7.91 11.89
CA ASN A 21 -6.09 8.12 10.55
C ASN A 21 -5.14 7.67 9.42
N ILE A 22 -4.01 7.02 9.70
CA ILE A 22 -3.04 6.64 8.65
C ILE A 22 -3.56 5.62 7.64
N GLY A 23 -4.62 4.86 7.97
CA GLY A 23 -5.14 3.85 7.06
C GLY A 23 -6.53 3.32 7.38
N GLN A 24 -7.22 2.85 6.35
CA GLN A 24 -8.54 2.23 6.42
C GLN A 24 -8.48 0.71 6.20
N PHE A 25 -9.53 0.01 6.62
CA PHE A 25 -9.70 -1.41 6.34
C PHE A 25 -10.93 -1.65 5.47
N PHE A 26 -10.76 -2.45 4.42
CA PHE A 26 -11.84 -2.98 3.60
C PHE A 26 -11.84 -4.51 3.68
N ARG A 27 -13.00 -5.11 3.94
CA ARG A 27 -13.17 -6.57 3.95
C ARG A 27 -14.05 -6.98 2.79
N GLY A 28 -13.49 -7.76 1.87
CA GLY A 28 -14.21 -8.24 0.69
C GLY A 28 -13.33 -8.27 -0.56
N THR A 29 -13.89 -8.85 -1.62
CA THR A 29 -13.25 -8.90 -2.94
C THR A 29 -13.77 -7.78 -3.81
N LEU A 30 -12.85 -6.99 -4.37
CA LEU A 30 -13.13 -6.02 -5.42
C LEU A 30 -13.22 -6.73 -6.77
N ARG A 31 -14.33 -6.53 -7.47
CA ARG A 31 -14.67 -7.17 -8.74
C ARG A 31 -14.62 -6.17 -9.88
N PHE A 32 -14.71 -6.69 -11.10
CA PHE A 32 -14.69 -5.90 -12.34
C PHE A 32 -15.59 -4.65 -12.25
N GLY A 33 -15.03 -3.49 -12.61
CA GLY A 33 -15.72 -2.20 -12.62
C GLY A 33 -15.86 -1.54 -11.25
N GLN A 34 -15.50 -2.21 -10.15
CA GLN A 34 -15.53 -1.60 -8.82
C GLN A 34 -14.28 -0.74 -8.59
N VAL A 35 -14.49 0.39 -7.93
CA VAL A 35 -13.44 1.34 -7.54
C VAL A 35 -13.51 1.53 -6.04
N LEU A 36 -12.37 1.39 -5.36
CA LEU A 36 -12.20 1.69 -3.95
C LEU A 36 -11.22 2.83 -3.79
N GLU A 37 -11.67 3.94 -3.23
CA GLU A 37 -10.88 5.15 -3.01
C GLU A 37 -10.69 5.41 -1.52
N SER A 38 -9.48 5.77 -1.11
CA SER A 38 -9.12 6.16 0.25
C SER A 38 -8.26 7.41 0.25
N GLU A 39 -8.60 8.37 1.11
CA GLU A 39 -7.79 9.58 1.39
C GLU A 39 -6.58 9.28 2.30
N THR A 40 -6.40 8.03 2.69
CA THR A 40 -5.30 7.54 3.54
C THR A 40 -4.78 6.20 2.98
N GLY A 41 -3.92 5.49 3.70
CA GLY A 41 -3.58 4.10 3.33
C GLY A 41 -4.80 3.18 3.35
N ILE A 42 -4.71 2.00 2.72
CA ILE A 42 -5.78 1.01 2.80
C ILE A 42 -5.27 -0.42 2.87
N VAL A 43 -5.87 -1.19 3.79
CA VAL A 43 -5.69 -2.63 3.91
C VAL A 43 -6.95 -3.33 3.42
N ILE A 44 -6.78 -4.16 2.39
CA ILE A 44 -7.83 -4.96 1.78
C ILE A 44 -7.66 -6.39 2.28
N ILE A 45 -8.65 -6.88 3.02
CA ILE A 45 -8.75 -8.27 3.43
C ILE A 45 -9.63 -8.97 2.41
N GLY A 46 -8.99 -9.47 1.36
CA GLY A 46 -9.63 -10.05 0.18
C GLY A 46 -8.82 -9.85 -1.09
N ASP A 47 -9.44 -10.11 -2.24
CA ASP A 47 -8.80 -10.02 -3.54
C ASP A 47 -9.18 -8.73 -4.29
N VAL A 48 -8.31 -8.30 -5.21
CA VAL A 48 -8.59 -7.26 -6.20
C VAL A 48 -8.55 -7.92 -7.57
N GLU A 49 -9.71 -8.23 -8.12
CA GLU A 49 -9.84 -8.96 -9.38
C GLU A 49 -9.58 -8.06 -10.61
N PRO A 50 -9.32 -8.67 -11.80
CA PRO A 50 -9.14 -7.93 -13.05
C PRO A 50 -10.26 -6.93 -13.32
N GLY A 51 -9.90 -5.74 -13.80
CA GLY A 51 -10.83 -4.63 -14.05
C GLY A 51 -11.38 -3.95 -12.80
N ALA A 52 -10.98 -4.37 -11.59
CA ALA A 52 -11.20 -3.58 -10.37
C ALA A 52 -10.06 -2.57 -10.15
N GLN A 53 -10.36 -1.50 -9.42
CA GLN A 53 -9.41 -0.41 -9.16
C GLN A 53 -9.36 -0.04 -7.68
N VAL A 54 -8.15 0.18 -7.18
CA VAL A 54 -7.89 0.72 -5.83
C VAL A 54 -7.09 2.01 -5.97
N ILE A 55 -7.52 3.07 -5.29
CA ILE A 55 -6.84 4.37 -5.23
C ILE A 55 -6.65 4.74 -3.77
N ALA A 56 -5.41 5.00 -3.35
CA ALA A 56 -5.10 5.40 -1.99
C ALA A 56 -4.11 6.57 -1.94
N ARG A 57 -4.38 7.55 -1.07
CA ARG A 57 -3.40 8.55 -0.63
C ARG A 57 -2.58 8.03 0.55
N GLY A 58 -2.10 6.80 0.40
CA GLY A 58 -1.09 6.18 1.24
C GLY A 58 -0.65 4.88 0.60
N SER A 59 -0.16 3.98 1.42
CA SER A 59 0.19 2.62 1.00
C SER A 59 -1.04 1.74 0.84
N VAL A 60 -0.96 0.76 -0.06
CA VAL A 60 -2.02 -0.24 -0.28
C VAL A 60 -1.51 -1.62 0.11
N VAL A 61 -2.24 -2.32 0.98
CA VAL A 61 -1.92 -3.69 1.38
C VAL A 61 -3.09 -4.60 1.00
N VAL A 62 -2.83 -5.60 0.16
CA VAL A 62 -3.82 -6.60 -0.24
C VAL A 62 -3.48 -7.93 0.42
N ILE A 63 -4.24 -8.31 1.44
CA ILE A 63 -4.16 -9.63 2.07
C ILE A 63 -4.92 -10.63 1.19
N GLY A 64 -4.40 -10.86 -0.02
CA GLY A 64 -5.00 -11.68 -1.07
C GLY A 64 -4.28 -11.53 -2.42
N HIS A 65 -5.00 -11.78 -3.51
CA HIS A 65 -4.53 -11.60 -4.88
C HIS A 65 -4.78 -10.19 -5.37
N LEU A 66 -3.72 -9.50 -5.76
CA LEU A 66 -3.78 -8.26 -6.50
C LEU A 66 -3.64 -8.56 -8.00
N LYS A 67 -4.77 -8.63 -8.72
CA LYS A 67 -4.85 -8.83 -10.17
C LYS A 67 -5.32 -7.58 -10.91
N GLY A 68 -6.15 -6.75 -10.27
CA GLY A 68 -6.64 -5.50 -10.83
C GLY A 68 -5.61 -4.39 -10.87
N THR A 69 -6.10 -3.16 -10.89
CA THR A 69 -5.29 -1.93 -10.95
C THR A 69 -5.19 -1.27 -9.58
N VAL A 70 -4.02 -0.76 -9.24
CA VAL A 70 -3.80 -0.03 -7.99
C VAL A 70 -2.99 1.24 -8.21
N TYR A 71 -3.43 2.29 -7.53
CA TYR A 71 -2.81 3.61 -7.46
C TYR A 71 -2.52 3.93 -5.99
N ALA A 72 -1.25 4.11 -5.65
CA ALA A 72 -0.79 4.50 -4.33
C ALA A 72 0.03 5.79 -4.40
N GLN A 73 -0.02 6.62 -3.36
CA GLN A 73 0.83 7.80 -3.23
C GLN A 73 0.90 8.24 -1.76
N SER A 74 2.01 8.84 -1.35
CA SER A 74 2.14 9.51 -0.03
C SER A 74 2.50 10.97 -0.29
N PRO A 75 2.13 11.91 0.61
CA PRO A 75 2.67 13.25 0.61
C PRO A 75 4.21 13.27 0.64
N GLU A 76 4.81 12.32 1.37
CA GLU A 76 6.26 12.22 1.49
C GLU A 76 6.87 11.31 0.40
N PRO A 77 7.95 11.75 -0.26
CA PRO A 77 8.59 10.95 -1.30
C PRO A 77 9.13 9.62 -0.77
N GLY A 78 8.74 8.52 -1.42
CA GLY A 78 9.30 7.19 -1.15
C GLY A 78 8.59 6.38 -0.06
N GLU A 79 7.64 6.97 0.67
CA GLU A 79 6.91 6.26 1.73
C GLU A 79 5.82 5.31 1.22
N ALA A 80 5.20 5.64 0.08
CA ALA A 80 4.12 4.83 -0.45
C ALA A 80 4.64 3.51 -1.03
N PHE A 81 3.98 2.43 -0.63
CA PHE A 81 4.22 1.09 -1.16
C PHE A 81 2.91 0.36 -1.48
N VAL A 82 3.02 -0.69 -2.27
CA VAL A 82 1.95 -1.65 -2.50
C VAL A 82 2.43 -3.03 -2.09
N ALA A 83 1.73 -3.70 -1.18
CA ALA A 83 2.04 -5.06 -0.78
C ALA A 83 0.89 -6.02 -1.11
N ALA A 84 1.19 -7.25 -1.50
CA ALA A 84 0.18 -8.29 -1.71
C ALA A 84 0.73 -9.69 -1.46
N LEU A 85 -0.13 -10.62 -1.03
CA LEU A 85 0.25 -12.05 -0.89
C LEU A 85 0.56 -12.69 -2.25
N TYR A 86 -0.22 -12.31 -3.27
CA TYR A 86 0.03 -12.62 -4.67
C TYR A 86 -0.06 -11.33 -5.49
N MET A 87 1.05 -10.96 -6.13
CA MET A 87 1.16 -9.69 -6.86
C MET A 87 1.25 -9.93 -8.36
N GLU A 88 0.09 -9.90 -9.01
CA GLU A 88 -0.08 -10.02 -10.46
C GLU A 88 -0.93 -8.86 -11.05
N PRO A 89 -0.70 -7.57 -10.67
CA PRO A 89 -1.58 -6.47 -11.04
C PRO A 89 -1.59 -6.22 -12.55
N GLU A 90 -2.74 -5.88 -13.11
CA GLU A 90 -2.87 -5.30 -14.45
C GLU A 90 -2.00 -4.05 -14.58
N LEU A 91 -2.07 -3.19 -13.55
CA LEU A 91 -1.30 -1.96 -13.44
C LEU A 91 -1.02 -1.65 -11.97
N ILE A 92 0.25 -1.32 -11.68
CA ILE A 92 0.67 -0.69 -10.44
C ILE A 92 1.13 0.72 -10.76
N ARG A 93 0.68 1.70 -9.98
CA ARG A 93 1.22 3.06 -10.01
C ARG A 93 1.50 3.54 -8.59
N ILE A 94 2.71 4.03 -8.36
CA ILE A 94 3.12 4.67 -7.11
C ILE A 94 3.60 6.08 -7.45
N GLY A 95 2.86 7.11 -7.04
CA GLY A 95 3.10 8.49 -7.45
C GLY A 95 3.05 8.65 -8.97
N MET A 96 4.16 9.04 -9.60
CA MET A 96 4.29 9.14 -11.05
C MET A 96 4.79 7.85 -11.74
N TYR A 97 5.29 6.89 -10.96
CA TYR A 97 5.92 5.69 -11.49
C TYR A 97 4.87 4.63 -11.77
N THR A 98 4.82 4.13 -13.00
CA THR A 98 3.79 3.19 -13.45
C THR A 98 4.41 1.95 -14.08
N ARG A 99 3.87 0.78 -13.76
CA ARG A 99 4.18 -0.48 -14.46
C ARG A 99 2.91 -1.23 -14.79
N LYS A 100 2.73 -1.53 -16.08
CA LYS A 100 1.73 -2.48 -16.57
C LYS A 100 2.32 -3.88 -16.59
N SER A 101 1.60 -4.87 -16.08
CA SER A 101 2.05 -6.25 -16.20
C SER A 101 1.84 -6.75 -17.63
N ARG A 102 2.86 -7.38 -18.20
CA ARG A 102 2.77 -8.16 -19.44
C ARG A 102 2.55 -9.61 -19.01
N VAL A 103 1.30 -9.97 -18.77
CA VAL A 103 0.83 -11.23 -18.17
C VAL A 103 1.76 -12.43 -18.39
N LYS A 104 2.15 -13.09 -17.28
CA LYS A 104 2.09 -14.55 -17.17
C LYS A 104 1.47 -14.90 -15.82
N ARG A 105 0.25 -15.44 -15.89
CA ARG A 105 -0.43 -16.10 -14.77
C ARG A 105 0.46 -17.25 -14.33
N SER A 106 1.01 -17.17 -13.13
CA SER A 106 1.67 -18.32 -12.54
C SER A 106 0.94 -18.68 -11.27
N GLY A 107 0.24 -19.83 -11.29
CA GLY A 107 -0.22 -20.52 -10.07
C GLY A 107 0.95 -21.06 -9.25
N GLY A 108 1.96 -20.22 -9.03
CA GLY A 108 3.12 -20.51 -8.22
C GLY A 108 2.79 -20.40 -6.74
N PRO A 109 3.72 -20.83 -5.87
CA PRO A 109 3.52 -20.76 -4.43
C PRO A 109 3.30 -19.32 -3.95
N MET A 110 2.56 -19.16 -2.85
CA MET A 110 2.38 -17.87 -2.18
C MET A 110 3.73 -17.24 -1.89
N ARG A 111 4.01 -16.12 -2.56
CA ARG A 111 5.22 -15.32 -2.36
C ARG A 111 4.78 -13.87 -2.19
N PRO A 112 4.54 -13.44 -0.93
CA PRO A 112 4.17 -12.08 -0.65
C PRO A 112 5.22 -11.13 -1.22
N LYS A 113 4.78 -10.06 -1.89
CA LYS A 113 5.66 -9.07 -2.49
C LYS A 113 5.30 -7.68 -2.01
N MET A 114 6.31 -6.84 -1.93
CA MET A 114 6.18 -5.40 -1.78
C MET A 114 6.71 -4.73 -3.05
N CYS A 115 5.99 -3.72 -3.51
CA CYS A 115 6.42 -2.80 -4.55
C CYS A 115 6.56 -1.41 -3.95
N ARG A 116 7.71 -0.76 -4.20
CA ARG A 116 8.00 0.60 -3.76
C ARG A 116 8.86 1.31 -4.79
N VAL A 117 8.96 2.63 -4.65
CA VAL A 117 9.87 3.44 -5.46
C VAL A 117 11.26 3.43 -4.82
N LYS A 118 12.29 3.02 -5.57
CA LYS A 118 13.69 3.13 -5.17
C LYS A 118 14.49 3.58 -6.38
N ASN A 119 15.33 4.62 -6.22
CA ASN A 119 16.11 5.21 -7.31
C ASN A 119 15.26 5.51 -8.56
N ASP A 120 14.11 6.16 -8.36
CA ASP A 120 13.17 6.55 -9.41
C ASP A 120 12.63 5.38 -10.26
N ARG A 121 12.56 4.18 -9.67
CA ARG A 121 12.04 2.99 -10.32
C ARG A 121 11.18 2.18 -9.36
N LEU A 122 10.18 1.49 -9.93
CA LEU A 122 9.40 0.52 -9.18
C LEU A 122 10.22 -0.75 -8.95
N CYS A 123 10.57 -1.01 -7.70
CA CYS A 123 11.24 -2.23 -7.25
C CYS A 123 10.23 -3.20 -6.65
N PHE A 124 10.44 -4.49 -6.85
CA PHE A 124 9.58 -5.56 -6.35
C PHE A 124 10.43 -6.53 -5.54
N GLU A 125 10.12 -6.66 -4.26
CA GLU A 125 10.84 -7.53 -3.33
C GLU A 125 9.90 -8.55 -2.70
N THR A 126 10.42 -9.72 -2.36
CA THR A 126 9.65 -10.72 -1.62
C THR A 126 9.69 -10.37 -0.15
N ILE A 127 8.53 -10.35 0.51
CA ILE A 127 8.47 -10.16 1.96
C ILE A 127 8.82 -11.50 2.60
N HIS A 128 9.89 -11.50 3.39
CA HIS A 128 10.33 -12.67 4.16
C HIS A 128 9.85 -12.52 5.60
N GLY A 129 9.51 -13.64 6.27
CA GLY A 129 9.09 -13.63 7.68
C GLY A 129 10.18 -13.22 8.68
N THR A 130 11.38 -12.91 8.21
CA THR A 130 12.57 -12.61 9.01
C THR A 130 13.18 -11.23 8.78
N ASN A 131 12.76 -10.47 7.75
CA ASN A 131 13.35 -9.17 7.43
C ASN A 131 12.25 -8.08 7.30
N LEU A 132 11.92 -7.44 8.42
CA LEU A 132 11.27 -6.12 8.45
C LEU A 132 12.09 -5.11 9.27
N LEU A 133 13.36 -5.43 9.59
CA LEU A 133 14.21 -4.68 10.53
C LEU A 133 15.56 -4.24 9.94
N GLU A 134 15.71 -4.17 8.63
CA GLU A 134 16.95 -3.62 8.04
C GLU A 134 16.60 -2.48 7.10
N GLU A 135 16.86 -1.26 7.60
CA GLU A 135 16.87 0.02 6.90
C GLU A 135 18.01 0.10 5.86
#